data_AF-A0A7L7IXC8-F1
#
_entry.id   AF-A0A7L7IXC8-F1
#
_cell.length_a   1.000
_cell.length_b   1.000
_cell.length_c   1.000
_cell.angle_alpha   90.00
_cell.angle_beta   90.00
_cell.angle_gamma   90.00
#
_symmetry.space_group_name_H-M   'P 1'
#
loop_
_entity.id
_entity.type
_entity.pdbx_description
1 polymer ?
#
loop_
_entity_poly.entity_id
_entity_poly.type
_entity_poly.pdbx_seq_one_letter_code
_entity_poly.pdbx_strand_id
1 'polypeptide(L)'
;MTEPQVTGRRKALWDAFCHNQKITENSTLLFDTDHESIVRVRQVGKTLSRSILSRSESMEARVIAETNILLKDIEHNSEQYDGLIYMMFTRQNDDVIPLYIGKAESKGRSNPVSANIKDVARVKDKFARWGDNYQYHIGDLSASVLPGHDARYVTLKYQHWAESLFVSYPAERPQLKQDIWFWCKAWNKNNTGIWPEFGPIRLTFLEYLLIGVASSLFPETLLNREGHSRS
;
A
#
# COMPACT_ATOMS: atom_id res chain seq x y z
N MET A 1 8.90 -14.35 -29.81
CA MET A 1 8.33 -13.00 -29.61
C MET A 1 9.48 -12.07 -29.32
N THR A 2 9.48 -10.88 -29.92
CA THR A 2 10.52 -9.86 -29.65
C THR A 2 10.26 -9.19 -28.30
N GLU A 3 11.30 -8.62 -27.68
CA GLU A 3 11.18 -7.90 -26.42
C GLU A 3 10.12 -6.78 -26.45
N PRO A 4 9.98 -5.96 -27.52
CA PRO A 4 8.89 -4.98 -27.64
C PRO A 4 7.49 -5.61 -27.63
N GLN A 5 7.30 -6.80 -28.22
CA GLN A 5 6.00 -7.49 -28.23
C GLN A 5 5.61 -7.98 -26.83
N VAL A 6 6.59 -8.45 -26.04
CA VAL A 6 6.37 -8.91 -24.66
C VAL A 6 6.01 -7.75 -23.75
N THR A 7 6.75 -6.64 -23.85
CA THR A 7 6.49 -5.41 -23.08
C THR A 7 5.12 -4.82 -23.42
N GLY A 8 4.75 -4.75 -24.70
CA GLY A 8 3.43 -4.29 -25.13
C GLY A 8 2.28 -5.13 -24.56
N ARG A 9 2.42 -6.47 -24.54
CA ARG A 9 1.42 -7.35 -23.94
C ARG A 9 1.30 -7.16 -22.43
N ARG A 10 2.41 -6.99 -21.72
CA ARG A 10 2.41 -6.74 -20.26
C ARG A 10 1.74 -5.41 -19.93
N LYS A 11 2.02 -4.34 -20.70
CA LYS A 11 1.36 -3.04 -20.54
C LYS A 11 -0.15 -3.16 -20.75
N ALA A 12 -0.60 -3.86 -21.78
CA ALA A 12 -2.02 -4.10 -22.01
C ALA A 12 -2.71 -4.83 -20.84
N LEU A 13 -2.04 -5.84 -20.25
CA LEU A 13 -2.55 -6.52 -19.05
C LEU A 13 -2.64 -5.58 -17.84
N TRP A 14 -1.61 -4.78 -17.62
CA TRP A 14 -1.58 -3.78 -16.54
C TRP A 14 -2.71 -2.76 -16.69
N ASP A 15 -2.87 -2.20 -17.88
CA ASP A 15 -3.88 -1.17 -18.17
C ASP A 15 -5.29 -1.75 -18.04
N ALA A 16 -5.52 -2.96 -18.58
CA ALA A 16 -6.78 -3.66 -18.43
C ALA A 16 -7.11 -3.94 -16.96
N PHE A 17 -6.14 -4.36 -16.16
CA PHE A 17 -6.34 -4.55 -14.72
C PHE A 17 -6.70 -3.23 -14.03
N CYS A 18 -5.95 -2.16 -14.28
CA CYS A 18 -6.21 -0.85 -13.70
C CYS A 18 -7.60 -0.32 -14.06
N HIS A 19 -7.99 -0.46 -15.33
CA HIS A 19 -9.30 -0.07 -15.83
C HIS A 19 -10.42 -0.90 -15.20
N ASN A 20 -10.30 -2.23 -15.21
CA ASN A 20 -11.34 -3.13 -14.68
C ASN A 20 -11.55 -2.97 -13.17
N GLN A 21 -10.47 -2.68 -12.43
CA GLN A 21 -10.54 -2.38 -11.01
C GLN A 21 -10.87 -0.91 -10.71
N LYS A 22 -10.97 -0.07 -11.75
CA LYS A 22 -11.23 1.37 -11.64
C LYS A 22 -10.28 2.03 -10.64
N ILE A 23 -8.97 1.77 -10.78
CA ILE A 23 -7.97 2.17 -9.78
C ILE A 23 -7.93 3.69 -9.62
N THR A 24 -7.95 4.43 -10.73
CA THR A 24 -7.91 5.89 -10.75
C THR A 24 -9.15 6.49 -10.08
N GLU A 25 -10.34 5.95 -10.35
CA GLU A 25 -11.59 6.43 -9.77
C GLU A 25 -11.75 6.03 -8.30
N ASN A 26 -11.21 4.87 -7.92
CA ASN A 26 -11.30 4.32 -6.57
C ASN A 26 -10.02 4.49 -5.75
N SER A 27 -9.28 5.57 -5.97
CA SER A 27 -8.09 5.89 -5.18
C SER A 27 -8.21 7.24 -4.51
N THR A 28 -7.24 7.54 -3.66
CA THR A 28 -7.16 8.72 -2.82
C THR A 28 -5.69 9.10 -2.66
N LEU A 29 -5.41 10.35 -2.33
CA LEU A 29 -4.07 10.72 -1.83
C LEU A 29 -3.72 9.88 -0.61
N LEU A 30 -2.49 9.41 -0.51
CA LEU A 30 -1.98 8.63 0.61
C LEU A 30 -1.75 9.51 1.84
N PHE A 31 -1.15 10.69 1.65
CA PHE A 31 -0.75 11.61 2.70
C PHE A 31 -1.70 12.80 2.81
N ASP A 32 -1.82 13.34 4.01
CA ASP A 32 -2.40 14.67 4.25
C ASP A 32 -1.34 15.72 3.97
N THR A 33 -1.54 16.51 2.91
CA THR A 33 -0.61 17.54 2.45
C THR A 33 -1.24 18.93 2.52
N ASP A 34 -0.40 19.95 2.67
CA ASP A 34 -0.79 21.32 2.37
C ASP A 34 -0.65 21.64 0.87
N HIS A 35 -0.85 22.91 0.52
CA HIS A 35 -0.79 23.41 -0.86
C HIS A 35 0.63 23.43 -1.46
N GLU A 36 1.67 23.24 -0.66
CA GLU A 36 3.07 23.14 -1.09
C GLU A 36 3.56 21.68 -1.14
N SER A 37 2.63 20.72 -1.03
CA SER A 37 2.92 19.28 -0.95
C SER A 37 3.74 18.90 0.29
N ILE A 38 3.68 19.69 1.36
CA ILE A 38 4.28 19.36 2.66
C ILE A 38 3.35 18.40 3.38
N VAL A 39 3.85 17.22 3.73
CA VAL A 39 3.08 16.23 4.49
C VAL A 39 2.93 16.70 5.93
N ARG A 40 1.70 16.74 6.43
CA ARG A 40 1.43 17.09 7.82
C ARG A 40 2.02 16.03 8.75
N VAL A 41 2.65 16.49 9.82
CA VAL A 41 3.23 15.63 10.85
C VAL A 41 2.34 15.70 12.10
N ARG A 42 2.08 14.54 12.70
CA ARG A 42 1.32 14.43 13.95
C ARG A 42 2.11 13.69 15.01
N GLN A 43 1.79 13.94 16.27
CA GLN A 43 2.39 13.26 17.41
C GLN A 43 1.58 12.02 17.79
N VAL A 44 2.25 10.90 18.02
CA VAL A 44 1.64 9.65 18.52
C VAL A 44 2.42 9.10 19.72
N GLY A 45 1.73 8.34 20.57
CA GLY A 45 2.29 7.76 21.78
C GLY A 45 1.89 8.52 23.04
N LYS A 46 1.56 7.79 24.11
CA LYS A 46 1.09 8.38 25.38
C LYS A 46 2.24 8.74 26.33
N THR A 47 3.32 7.96 26.32
CA THR A 47 4.45 8.09 27.27
C THR A 47 5.71 8.59 26.57
N LEU A 48 5.99 8.06 25.39
CA LEU A 48 7.03 8.54 24.47
C LEU A 48 6.32 9.01 23.22
N SER A 49 6.21 10.33 23.08
CA SER A 49 5.66 10.95 21.87
C SER A 49 6.69 10.84 20.75
N ARG A 50 6.23 10.46 19.56
CA ARG A 50 7.02 10.53 18.33
C ARG A 50 6.22 11.17 17.21
N SER A 51 6.93 11.86 16.34
CA SER A 51 6.39 12.41 15.10
C SER A 51 6.06 11.29 14.11
N ILE A 52 4.96 11.41 13.38
CA ILE A 52 4.53 10.47 12.34
C ILE A 52 3.97 11.27 11.16
N LEU A 53 4.26 10.82 9.94
CA LEU A 53 3.64 11.30 8.70
C LEU A 53 2.13 11.03 8.73
N SER A 54 1.32 12.04 8.44
CA SER A 54 -0.13 11.90 8.47
C SER A 54 -0.64 11.27 7.18
N ARG A 55 -1.40 10.18 7.31
CA ARG A 55 -2.23 9.66 6.23
C ARG A 55 -3.37 10.65 5.98
N SER A 56 -3.85 10.74 4.74
CA SER A 56 -5.06 11.51 4.46
C SER A 56 -6.29 10.86 5.11
N GLU A 57 -7.27 11.68 5.47
CA GLU A 57 -8.54 11.19 6.01
C GLU A 57 -9.25 10.26 5.00
N SER A 58 -9.18 10.58 3.71
CA SER A 58 -9.79 9.78 2.64
C SER A 58 -9.08 8.44 2.42
N MET A 59 -7.76 8.36 2.63
CA MET A 59 -7.03 7.08 2.69
C MET A 59 -7.52 6.26 3.86
N GLU A 60 -7.62 6.86 5.04
CA GLU A 60 -8.09 6.13 6.21
C GLU A 60 -9.52 5.62 6.04
N ALA A 61 -10.42 6.47 5.53
CA ALA A 61 -11.82 6.12 5.27
C ALA A 61 -11.93 4.95 4.27
N ARG A 62 -11.12 4.95 3.20
CA ARG A 62 -11.09 3.85 2.22
C ARG A 62 -10.62 2.54 2.84
N VAL A 63 -9.54 2.55 3.62
CA VAL A 63 -9.07 1.34 4.32
C VAL A 63 -10.13 0.82 5.29
N ILE A 64 -10.81 1.70 6.04
CA ILE A 64 -11.89 1.32 6.95
C ILE A 64 -13.06 0.69 6.19
N ALA A 65 -13.48 1.29 5.07
CA ALA A 65 -14.58 0.78 4.26
C ALA A 65 -14.31 -0.64 3.75
N GLU A 66 -13.12 -0.87 3.17
CA GLU A 66 -12.76 -2.20 2.64
C GLU A 66 -12.54 -3.23 3.75
N THR A 67 -11.96 -2.84 4.89
CA THR A 67 -11.82 -3.75 6.04
C THR A 67 -13.16 -4.13 6.68
N ASN A 68 -14.15 -3.23 6.65
CA ASN A 68 -15.51 -3.55 7.11
C ASN A 68 -16.19 -4.63 6.26
N ILE A 69 -15.87 -4.72 4.96
CA ILE A 69 -16.34 -5.84 4.11
C ILE A 69 -15.77 -7.16 4.63
N LEU A 70 -14.47 -7.20 4.94
CA LEU A 70 -13.80 -8.39 5.48
C LEU A 70 -14.38 -8.81 6.84
N LEU A 71 -14.62 -7.84 7.72
CA LEU A 71 -15.17 -8.11 9.05
C LEU A 71 -16.59 -8.69 8.96
N LYS A 72 -17.44 -8.14 8.08
CA LYS A 72 -18.77 -8.70 7.82
C LYS A 72 -18.70 -10.10 7.23
N ASP A 73 -17.79 -10.37 6.29
CA ASP A 73 -17.61 -11.71 5.70
C ASP A 73 -17.25 -12.75 6.77
N ILE A 74 -16.38 -12.38 7.72
CA ILE A 74 -15.97 -13.24 8.83
C ILE A 74 -17.12 -13.43 9.83
N GLU A 75 -17.84 -12.36 10.19
CA GLU A 75 -18.99 -12.40 11.11
C GLU A 75 -20.09 -13.34 10.58
N HIS A 76 -20.36 -13.28 9.27
CA HIS A 76 -21.35 -14.14 8.60
C HIS A 76 -20.79 -15.53 8.21
N ASN A 77 -19.51 -15.81 8.53
CA ASN A 77 -18.81 -17.03 8.13
C ASN A 77 -18.97 -17.38 6.64
N SER A 78 -18.99 -16.35 5.78
CA SER A 78 -19.30 -16.48 4.34
C SER A 78 -18.09 -16.87 3.50
N GLU A 79 -16.88 -16.64 4.02
CA GLU A 79 -15.58 -17.01 3.43
C GLU A 79 -15.41 -16.57 1.98
N GLN A 80 -15.92 -15.40 1.61
CA GLN A 80 -15.82 -14.86 0.26
C GLN A 80 -14.53 -14.06 0.04
N TYR A 81 -13.94 -13.50 1.10
CA TYR A 81 -12.83 -12.57 0.97
C TYR A 81 -11.54 -13.04 1.66
N ASP A 82 -10.44 -13.01 0.92
CA ASP A 82 -9.12 -13.46 1.40
C ASP A 82 -8.41 -12.41 2.25
N GLY A 83 -8.72 -11.13 2.04
CA GLY A 83 -8.01 -10.02 2.64
C GLY A 83 -8.07 -8.75 1.80
N LEU A 84 -7.17 -7.82 2.06
CA LEU A 84 -7.02 -6.56 1.35
C LEU A 84 -5.82 -6.64 0.39
N ILE A 85 -6.03 -6.29 -0.88
CA ILE A 85 -4.95 -5.90 -1.80
C ILE A 85 -4.84 -4.37 -1.79
N TYR A 86 -3.64 -3.82 -1.83
CA TYR A 86 -3.43 -2.38 -1.91
C TYR A 86 -2.24 -2.02 -2.80
N MET A 87 -2.28 -0.79 -3.29
CA MET A 87 -1.26 -0.21 -4.15
C MET A 87 -0.99 1.25 -3.75
N MET A 88 0.28 1.59 -3.60
CA MET A 88 0.79 2.95 -3.62
C MET A 88 1.30 3.24 -5.03
N PHE A 89 0.95 4.36 -5.61
CA PHE A 89 1.28 4.69 -6.99
C PHE A 89 1.33 6.19 -7.23
N THR A 90 1.91 6.58 -8.36
CA THR A 90 1.81 7.94 -8.90
C THR A 90 0.99 7.91 -10.18
N ARG A 91 0.48 9.08 -10.57
CA ARG A 91 -0.25 9.25 -11.82
C ARG A 91 0.58 10.05 -12.79
N GLN A 92 0.67 9.59 -14.03
CA GLN A 92 1.15 10.38 -15.15
C GLN A 92 0.05 10.37 -16.20
N ASN A 93 -0.68 11.49 -16.31
CA ASN A 93 -1.95 11.53 -17.04
C ASN A 93 -2.92 10.46 -16.51
N ASP A 94 -3.42 9.59 -17.37
CA ASP A 94 -4.29 8.46 -17.01
C ASP A 94 -3.53 7.18 -16.62
N ASP A 95 -2.19 7.17 -16.73
CA ASP A 95 -1.39 6.01 -16.39
C ASP A 95 -1.20 5.86 -14.88
N VAL A 96 -1.43 4.65 -14.39
CA VAL A 96 -1.14 4.21 -13.01
C VAL A 96 0.28 3.65 -12.97
N ILE A 97 1.20 4.36 -12.33
CA ILE A 97 2.59 3.93 -12.17
C ILE A 97 2.79 3.39 -10.76
N PRO A 98 2.87 2.07 -10.57
CA PRO A 98 2.96 1.46 -9.25
C PRO A 98 4.30 1.80 -8.59
N LEU A 99 4.22 2.22 -7.33
CA LEU A 99 5.37 2.37 -6.44
C LEU A 99 5.45 1.21 -5.46
N TYR A 100 4.34 0.72 -4.95
CA TYR A 100 4.33 -0.44 -4.08
C TYR A 100 3.01 -1.20 -4.17
N ILE A 101 3.08 -2.53 -4.18
CA ILE A 101 1.93 -3.43 -4.16
C ILE A 101 2.08 -4.33 -2.93
N GLY A 102 1.01 -4.49 -2.17
CA GLY A 102 1.05 -5.35 -1.00
C GLY A 102 -0.32 -5.87 -0.60
N LYS A 103 -0.33 -6.84 0.30
CA LYS A 103 -1.56 -7.38 0.88
C LYS A 103 -1.62 -7.31 2.40
N ALA A 104 -2.83 -7.49 2.93
CA ALA A 104 -3.09 -7.83 4.32
C ALA A 104 -4.16 -8.94 4.37
N GLU A 105 -3.86 -10.07 5.00
CA GLU A 105 -4.81 -11.19 5.10
C GLU A 105 -5.95 -10.88 6.07
N SER A 106 -7.15 -11.39 5.78
CA SER A 106 -8.35 -11.21 6.62
C SER A 106 -8.27 -12.01 7.92
N LYS A 107 -7.73 -13.25 7.86
CA LYS A 107 -7.55 -14.16 8.98
C LYS A 107 -6.11 -14.10 9.53
N GLY A 108 -5.93 -14.33 10.83
CA GLY A 108 -4.61 -14.43 11.46
C GLY A 108 -4.11 -15.88 11.53
N ARG A 109 -2.82 -16.08 11.82
CA ARG A 109 -2.24 -17.44 11.97
C ARG A 109 -2.94 -18.28 13.05
N SER A 110 -3.35 -17.64 14.14
CA SER A 110 -3.98 -18.31 15.29
C SER A 110 -5.31 -17.66 15.71
N ASN A 111 -5.77 -16.64 14.97
CA ASN A 111 -6.95 -15.87 15.32
C ASN A 111 -7.91 -15.79 14.12
N PRO A 112 -9.23 -15.83 14.33
CA PRO A 112 -10.22 -15.72 13.24
C PRO A 112 -10.07 -14.44 12.41
N VAL A 113 -9.65 -13.34 13.05
CA VAL A 113 -9.38 -12.05 12.40
C VAL A 113 -7.91 -11.70 12.56
N SER A 114 -7.28 -11.26 11.47
CA SER A 114 -5.92 -10.74 11.44
C SER A 114 -5.80 -9.50 12.32
N ALA A 115 -4.71 -9.41 13.07
CA ALA A 115 -4.43 -8.23 13.89
C ALA A 115 -4.30 -6.95 13.03
N ASN A 116 -3.99 -7.08 11.74
CA ASN A 116 -3.92 -5.93 10.81
C ASN A 116 -5.30 -5.40 10.43
N ILE A 117 -6.36 -6.21 10.57
CA ILE A 117 -7.72 -5.90 10.14
C ILE A 117 -8.62 -5.63 11.35
N LYS A 118 -8.34 -6.28 12.48
CA LYS A 118 -9.06 -6.10 13.73
C LYS A 118 -9.03 -4.63 14.18
N ASP A 119 -10.22 -4.08 14.45
CA ASP A 119 -10.45 -2.74 15.03
C ASP A 119 -9.82 -1.57 14.25
N VAL A 120 -9.59 -1.70 12.95
CA VAL A 120 -8.95 -0.66 12.09
C VAL A 120 -9.65 0.71 12.15
N ALA A 121 -10.96 0.74 12.40
CA ALA A 121 -11.71 1.98 12.60
C ALA A 121 -11.26 2.77 13.83
N ARG A 122 -10.79 2.08 14.88
CA ARG A 122 -10.45 2.67 16.19
C ARG A 122 -8.94 2.70 16.46
N VAL A 123 -8.20 1.71 15.98
CA VAL A 123 -6.79 1.50 16.30
C VAL A 123 -5.92 1.65 15.05
N LYS A 124 -5.07 2.68 15.06
CA LYS A 124 -4.23 3.07 13.92
C LYS A 124 -2.81 2.50 13.95
N ASP A 125 -2.49 1.72 14.99
CA ASP A 125 -1.18 1.10 15.19
C ASP A 125 -0.73 0.20 14.05
N LYS A 126 -1.63 -0.68 13.57
CA LYS A 126 -1.34 -1.69 12.53
C LYS A 126 -1.97 -1.35 11.19
N PHE A 127 -3.22 -0.88 11.24
CA PHE A 127 -3.98 -0.24 10.16
C PHE A 127 -3.80 -0.89 8.78
N ALA A 128 -4.20 -2.15 8.62
CA ALA A 128 -4.06 -2.91 7.37
C ALA A 128 -2.65 -2.89 6.77
N ARG A 129 -1.61 -2.93 7.63
CA ARG A 129 -0.17 -2.79 7.33
C ARG A 129 0.35 -1.36 7.15
N TRP A 130 -0.54 -0.36 7.14
CA TRP A 130 -0.24 1.07 6.99
C TRP A 130 -0.23 1.85 8.30
N GLY A 131 -0.09 1.16 9.44
CA GLY A 131 -0.22 1.77 10.76
C GLY A 131 0.98 2.58 11.26
N ASP A 132 0.76 3.21 12.41
CA ASP A 132 1.67 4.16 13.07
C ASP A 132 2.83 3.49 13.81
N ASN A 133 2.74 2.19 14.10
CA ASN A 133 3.81 1.45 14.75
C ASN A 133 4.95 1.14 13.79
N TYR A 134 6.14 0.97 14.35
CA TYR A 134 7.24 0.35 13.62
C TYR A 134 6.83 -1.06 13.16
N GLN A 135 7.48 -1.55 12.10
CA GLN A 135 7.13 -2.74 11.32
C GLN A 135 5.89 -2.59 10.42
N TYR A 136 5.35 -1.37 10.32
CA TYR A 136 4.24 -0.98 9.45
C TYR A 136 4.63 0.22 8.59
N HIS A 137 3.98 0.37 7.43
CA HIS A 137 4.47 1.26 6.37
C HIS A 137 4.62 2.72 6.80
N ILE A 138 3.65 3.29 7.52
CA ILE A 138 3.72 4.69 7.95
C ILE A 138 4.69 4.87 9.12
N GLY A 139 4.68 3.97 10.10
CA GLY A 139 5.61 4.05 11.24
C GLY A 139 7.08 3.96 10.82
N ASP A 140 7.43 2.99 9.98
CA ASP A 140 8.81 2.83 9.52
C ASP A 140 9.23 3.91 8.50
N LEU A 141 8.31 4.34 7.61
CA LEU A 141 8.60 5.45 6.71
C LEU A 141 8.83 6.75 7.49
N SER A 142 8.04 7.01 8.52
CA SER A 142 8.24 8.17 9.39
C SER A 142 9.60 8.15 10.06
N ALA A 143 10.09 6.97 10.47
CA ALA A 143 11.42 6.83 11.05
C ALA A 143 12.53 7.26 10.09
N SER A 144 12.39 6.96 8.79
CA SER A 144 13.35 7.35 7.76
C SER A 144 13.22 8.81 7.30
N VAL A 145 12.01 9.37 7.35
CA VAL A 145 11.70 10.70 6.78
C VAL A 145 11.79 11.82 7.82
N LEU A 146 11.47 11.55 9.08
CA LEU A 146 11.41 12.56 10.14
C LEU A 146 12.62 12.45 11.07
N PRO A 147 13.16 13.57 11.57
CA PRO A 147 14.20 13.55 12.59
C PRO A 147 13.65 13.05 13.94
N GLY A 148 14.56 12.59 14.81
CA GLY A 148 14.23 12.26 16.20
C GLY A 148 13.79 10.82 16.47
N HIS A 149 13.71 9.97 15.43
CA HIS A 149 13.51 8.54 15.62
C HIS A 149 14.82 7.84 15.98
N ASP A 150 14.72 6.78 16.79
CA ASP A 150 15.84 5.91 17.11
C ASP A 150 16.35 5.20 15.84
N ALA A 151 17.66 5.25 15.62
CA ALA A 151 18.34 4.73 14.43
C ALA A 151 18.01 3.25 14.14
N ARG A 152 17.67 2.44 15.15
CA ARG A 152 17.29 1.03 14.94
C ARG A 152 15.99 0.84 14.14
N TYR A 153 15.16 1.88 14.03
CA TYR A 153 13.92 1.84 13.24
C TYR A 153 14.10 2.42 11.84
N VAL A 154 15.26 3.02 11.55
CA VAL A 154 15.61 3.49 10.22
C VAL A 154 16.14 2.31 9.41
N THR A 155 15.37 1.85 8.44
CA THR A 155 15.76 0.69 7.62
C THR A 155 16.07 1.10 6.20
N LEU A 156 16.96 0.34 5.53
CA LEU A 156 17.34 0.58 4.14
C LEU A 156 16.13 0.60 3.19
N LYS A 157 15.12 -0.26 3.44
CA LYS A 157 13.88 -0.28 2.66
C LYS A 157 13.18 1.07 2.68
N TYR A 158 12.96 1.64 3.86
CA TYR A 158 12.21 2.88 3.98
C TYR A 158 13.07 4.12 3.74
N GLN A 159 14.40 4.01 3.78
CA GLN A 159 15.29 5.02 3.21
C GLN A 159 15.11 5.13 1.69
N HIS A 160 15.02 4.02 0.95
CA HIS A 160 14.71 4.08 -0.48
C HIS A 160 13.31 4.62 -0.77
N TRP A 161 12.33 4.33 0.09
CA TRP A 161 11.01 4.97 -0.03
C TRP A 161 11.13 6.48 0.21
N ALA A 162 11.85 6.90 1.25
CA ALA A 162 12.08 8.31 1.52
C ALA A 162 12.73 9.02 0.31
N GLU A 163 13.75 8.39 -0.27
CA GLU A 163 14.43 8.86 -1.49
C GLU A 163 13.50 8.97 -2.69
N SER A 164 12.62 8.00 -2.89
CA SER A 164 11.69 7.99 -4.01
C SER A 164 10.60 9.06 -3.86
N LEU A 165 10.09 9.26 -2.64
CA LEU A 165 8.86 10.03 -2.40
C LEU A 165 9.11 11.50 -2.05
N PHE A 166 10.21 11.82 -1.36
CA PHE A 166 10.42 13.15 -0.75
C PHE A 166 11.57 13.92 -1.39
N VAL A 167 11.43 15.25 -1.49
CA VAL A 167 12.45 16.15 -2.02
C VAL A 167 13.75 16.07 -1.21
N SER A 168 13.64 16.00 0.10
CA SER A 168 14.75 15.80 1.04
C SER A 168 14.29 15.05 2.29
N TYR A 169 15.24 14.34 2.93
CA TYR A 169 15.02 13.59 4.16
C TYR A 169 16.37 13.35 4.87
N PRO A 170 16.41 13.28 6.22
CA PRO A 170 15.29 13.55 7.13
C PRO A 170 14.93 15.04 7.16
N ALA A 171 13.65 15.37 7.35
CA ALA A 171 13.14 16.74 7.39
C ALA A 171 11.98 16.89 8.37
N GLU A 172 11.92 18.02 9.09
CA GLU A 172 10.78 18.34 9.98
C GLU A 172 9.51 18.70 9.19
N ARG A 173 9.68 19.26 7.99
CA ARG A 173 8.63 19.61 7.03
C ARG A 173 8.86 18.82 5.73
N PRO A 174 8.55 17.53 5.69
CA PRO A 174 8.86 16.68 4.54
C PRO A 174 7.96 17.02 3.35
N GLN A 175 8.57 17.41 2.23
CA GLN A 175 7.89 17.76 0.99
C GLN A 175 7.89 16.58 0.02
N LEU A 176 6.73 16.22 -0.54
CA LEU A 176 6.64 15.22 -1.59
C LEU A 176 7.19 15.76 -2.91
N LYS A 177 7.82 14.89 -3.72
CA LYS A 177 8.20 15.22 -5.10
C LYS A 177 6.98 15.37 -6.02
N GLN A 178 5.90 14.66 -5.70
CA GLN A 178 4.63 14.63 -6.42
C GLN A 178 3.55 13.95 -5.57
N ASP A 179 2.29 14.06 -5.98
CA ASP A 179 1.18 13.40 -5.31
C ASP A 179 1.33 11.87 -5.31
N ILE A 180 1.19 11.29 -4.12
CA ILE A 180 1.23 9.84 -3.91
C ILE A 180 -0.19 9.35 -3.69
N TRP A 181 -0.63 8.44 -4.54
CA TRP A 181 -1.97 7.88 -4.53
C TRP A 181 -1.99 6.50 -3.88
N PHE A 182 -3.14 6.17 -3.31
CA PHE A 182 -3.41 4.92 -2.63
C PHE A 182 -4.73 4.33 -3.13
N TRP A 183 -4.67 3.05 -3.49
CA TRP A 183 -5.82 2.22 -3.82
C TRP A 183 -5.81 0.97 -2.94
N CYS A 184 -6.98 0.53 -2.50
CA CYS A 184 -7.12 -0.79 -1.89
C CYS A 184 -8.49 -1.39 -2.15
N LYS A 185 -8.57 -2.70 -2.02
CA LYS A 185 -9.80 -3.47 -2.24
C LYS A 185 -9.82 -4.75 -1.42
N ALA A 186 -10.96 -5.05 -0.79
CA ALA A 186 -11.27 -6.35 -0.24
C ALA A 186 -11.36 -7.35 -1.40
N TRP A 187 -10.43 -8.32 -1.42
CA TRP A 187 -10.30 -9.25 -2.52
C TRP A 187 -11.23 -10.44 -2.37
N ASN A 188 -12.28 -10.46 -3.18
CA ASN A 188 -13.19 -11.59 -3.30
C ASN A 188 -12.50 -12.73 -4.07
N LYS A 189 -12.58 -13.96 -3.56
CA LYS A 189 -11.96 -15.14 -4.19
C LYS A 189 -12.49 -15.47 -5.59
N ASN A 190 -13.66 -14.93 -5.95
CA ASN A 190 -14.27 -15.07 -7.28
C ASN A 190 -13.80 -13.99 -8.27
N ASN A 191 -13.03 -12.99 -7.82
CA ASN A 191 -12.50 -11.96 -8.70
C ASN A 191 -11.41 -12.52 -9.62
N THR A 192 -11.41 -12.03 -10.85
CA THR A 192 -10.35 -12.27 -11.83
C THR A 192 -9.18 -11.33 -11.60
N GLY A 193 -7.95 -11.87 -11.68
CA GLY A 193 -6.72 -11.11 -11.52
C GLY A 193 -6.27 -10.38 -12.80
N ILE A 194 -4.99 -10.03 -12.84
CA ILE A 194 -4.35 -9.35 -13.98
C ILE A 194 -4.25 -10.23 -15.24
N TRP A 195 -4.28 -11.55 -15.08
CA TRP A 195 -4.38 -12.52 -16.18
C TRP A 195 -5.77 -13.17 -16.18
N PRO A 196 -6.68 -12.75 -17.08
CA PRO A 196 -8.03 -13.30 -17.13
C PRO A 196 -8.09 -14.80 -17.40
N GLU A 197 -7.07 -15.35 -18.05
CA GLU A 197 -7.00 -16.77 -18.41
C GLU A 197 -6.89 -17.70 -17.20
N PHE A 198 -6.44 -17.20 -16.05
CA PHE A 198 -6.42 -17.97 -14.80
C PHE A 198 -7.78 -18.00 -14.09
N GLY A 199 -8.78 -17.24 -14.55
CA GLY A 199 -10.08 -17.16 -13.90
C GLY A 199 -10.00 -16.56 -12.49
N PRO A 200 -10.87 -17.00 -11.56
CA PRO A 200 -10.83 -16.61 -10.16
C PRO A 200 -9.47 -16.87 -9.50
N ILE A 201 -8.94 -15.88 -8.77
CA ILE A 201 -7.60 -15.96 -8.18
C ILE A 201 -7.59 -15.63 -6.68
N ARG A 202 -6.78 -16.36 -5.92
CA ARG A 202 -6.54 -16.10 -4.49
C ARG A 202 -5.64 -14.87 -4.30
N LEU A 203 -5.87 -14.11 -3.24
CA LEU A 203 -5.16 -12.85 -2.97
C LEU A 203 -3.63 -12.99 -3.00
N THR A 204 -3.08 -14.05 -2.39
CA THR A 204 -1.61 -14.26 -2.37
C THR A 204 -1.04 -14.43 -3.77
N PHE A 205 -1.75 -15.14 -4.66
CA PHE A 205 -1.28 -15.33 -6.02
C PHE A 205 -1.47 -14.07 -6.86
N LEU A 206 -2.56 -13.32 -6.65
CA LEU A 206 -2.75 -12.01 -7.26
C LEU A 206 -1.58 -11.05 -6.96
N GLU A 207 -1.20 -10.91 -5.68
CA GLU A 207 -0.10 -10.01 -5.27
C GLU A 207 1.18 -10.34 -6.04
N TYR A 208 1.54 -11.63 -6.11
CA TYR A 208 2.72 -12.09 -6.84
C TYR A 208 2.65 -11.75 -8.34
N LEU A 209 1.51 -12.00 -8.98
CA LEU A 209 1.30 -11.70 -10.39
C LEU A 209 1.39 -10.20 -10.68
N LEU A 210 0.78 -9.36 -9.83
CA LEU A 210 0.84 -7.91 -9.97
C LEU A 210 2.27 -7.38 -9.81
N ILE A 211 3.01 -7.86 -8.81
CA ILE A 211 4.42 -7.49 -8.60
C ILE A 211 5.25 -7.92 -9.80
N GLY A 212 5.05 -9.13 -10.33
CA GLY A 212 5.81 -9.64 -11.48
C GLY A 212 5.56 -8.85 -12.78
N VAL A 213 4.32 -8.40 -13.04
CA VAL A 213 4.06 -7.49 -14.18
C VAL A 213 4.67 -6.13 -13.93
N ALA A 214 4.45 -5.57 -12.74
CA ALA A 214 4.92 -4.23 -12.40
C ALA A 214 6.45 -4.14 -12.41
N SER A 215 7.17 -5.16 -11.93
CA SER A 215 8.63 -5.15 -11.89
C SER A 215 9.24 -5.17 -13.28
N SER A 216 8.57 -5.82 -14.25
CA SER A 216 8.99 -5.82 -15.64
C SER A 216 8.69 -4.50 -16.36
N LEU A 217 7.60 -3.82 -16.03
CA LEU A 217 7.18 -2.60 -16.72
C LEU A 217 7.77 -1.33 -16.11
N PHE A 218 8.00 -1.35 -14.80
CA PHE A 218 8.37 -0.20 -13.99
C PHE A 218 9.57 -0.50 -13.09
N PRO A 219 10.69 -1.02 -13.63
CA PRO A 219 11.83 -1.48 -12.82
C PRO A 219 12.46 -0.37 -11.98
N GLU A 220 12.43 0.87 -12.47
CA GLU A 220 13.04 2.03 -11.82
C GLU A 220 12.16 2.67 -10.75
N THR A 221 10.83 2.43 -10.77
CA THR A 221 9.90 3.08 -9.84
C THR A 221 9.31 2.12 -8.82
N LEU A 222 9.24 0.81 -9.12
CA LEU A 222 8.64 -0.16 -8.23
C LEU A 222 9.55 -0.42 -7.00
N LEU A 223 9.01 -0.16 -5.82
CA LEU A 223 9.70 -0.30 -4.53
C LEU A 223 9.50 -1.68 -3.89
N ASN A 224 8.77 -2.60 -4.55
CA ASN A 224 8.77 -4.02 -4.22
C ASN A 224 10.12 -4.64 -4.60
N ARG A 225 11.06 -4.67 -3.66
CA ARG A 225 12.30 -5.42 -3.85
C ARG A 225 12.12 -6.87 -3.40
N GLU A 226 12.06 -7.81 -4.34
CA GLU A 226 12.22 -9.24 -4.04
C GLU A 226 13.66 -9.51 -3.58
N GLY A 227 13.86 -10.45 -2.65
CA GLY A 227 15.20 -10.94 -2.27
C GLY A 227 15.83 -10.36 -1.00
N HIS A 228 15.21 -9.40 -0.31
CA HIS A 228 15.51 -9.16 1.11
C HIS A 228 14.41 -9.81 1.95
N SER A 229 14.64 -11.09 2.26
CA SER A 229 13.95 -11.80 3.33
C SER A 229 13.79 -10.86 4.52
N ARG A 230 12.61 -10.88 5.15
CA ARG A 230 12.50 -10.44 6.55
C ARG A 230 13.34 -11.41 7.38
N SER A 231 14.63 -11.11 7.51
CA SER A 231 15.49 -11.67 8.55
C SER A 231 15.07 -11.11 9.90
#